data_AF-A0A7W0Q0C2-F1
#
_entry.id   AF-A0A7W0Q0C2-F1
#
_cell.length_a   1.000
_cell.length_b   1.000
_cell.length_c   1.000
_cell.angle_alpha   90.00
_cell.angle_beta   90.00
_cell.angle_gamma   90.00
#
_symmetry.space_group_name_H-M   'P 1'
#
loop_
_entity.id
_entity.type
_entity.pdbx_description
1 polymer ?
#
loop_
_entity_poly.entity_id
_entity_poly.type
_entity_poly.pdbx_seq_one_letter_code
_entity_poly.pdbx_strand_id
1 'polypeptide(L)'
;VHLCFDAPEDELVQTEVQQPALVATSLAVLAAIRKRGIKPDFVVGHSVGEFAALAAASALKVEDAIALVRERGLAMADAAKKNPGSMAAILGLDDEVVETLCRKILGVWPANYNCPGQIVISGEDHAVGECCEKAEREGAKRAIKLRVSGAFHSPLVARAADRLRPAIDKIDFAAPKAAFMSTVTAKVEEVQRYRTLLVDQLTAPVKFTQAARALIGSGVTVFVEVGPGNVLSGLLKRIDRSVKTFSVNDLKALDEVTEALRA
;
A
#
# COMPACT_ATOMS: atom_id res chain seq x y z
N VAL A 1 4.63 12.83 18.48
CA VAL A 1 3.69 13.96 18.29
C VAL A 1 4.25 14.93 17.27
N HIS A 2 5.40 15.58 17.51
CA HIS A 2 6.06 16.51 16.56
C HIS A 2 6.06 16.06 15.09
N LEU A 3 6.47 14.82 14.78
CA LEU A 3 6.55 14.32 13.40
C LEU A 3 5.23 14.40 12.60
N CYS A 4 4.07 14.19 13.23
CA CYS A 4 2.79 14.17 12.53
C CYS A 4 2.10 15.54 12.45
N PHE A 5 2.56 16.53 13.22
CA PHE A 5 1.90 17.83 13.35
C PHE A 5 2.77 19.00 12.88
N ASP A 6 4.07 18.95 13.15
CA ASP A 6 4.96 20.12 13.05
C ASP A 6 6.18 19.87 12.15
N ALA A 7 6.46 18.62 11.77
CA ALA A 7 7.64 18.32 10.94
C ALA A 7 7.50 18.92 9.53
N PRO A 8 8.60 19.48 8.98
CA PRO A 8 8.67 19.87 7.58
C PRO A 8 8.32 18.71 6.63
N GLU A 9 7.72 19.05 5.49
CA GLU A 9 7.28 18.05 4.50
C GLU A 9 8.45 17.18 4.01
N ASP A 10 9.64 17.76 3.80
CA ASP A 10 10.83 17.07 3.33
C ASP A 10 11.38 16.04 4.34
N GLU A 11 11.18 16.26 5.64
CA GLU A 11 11.44 15.26 6.68
C GLU A 11 10.36 14.16 6.67
N LEU A 12 9.09 14.55 6.55
CA LEU A 12 7.96 13.62 6.62
C LEU A 12 7.89 12.64 5.44
N VAL A 13 8.39 13.03 4.27
CA VAL A 13 8.43 12.17 3.06
C VAL A 13 9.58 11.15 3.07
N GLN A 14 10.51 11.22 4.03
CA GLN A 14 11.56 10.20 4.16
C GLN A 14 10.93 8.86 4.53
N THR A 15 11.30 7.79 3.84
CA THR A 15 10.62 6.48 3.95
C THR A 15 10.61 5.92 5.39
N GLU A 16 11.71 6.11 6.13
CA GLU A 16 11.84 5.71 7.52
C GLU A 16 10.98 6.51 8.52
N VAL A 17 10.51 7.70 8.11
CA VAL A 17 9.63 8.59 8.89
C VAL A 17 8.18 8.44 8.44
N GLN A 18 7.94 8.44 7.13
CA GLN A 18 6.62 8.44 6.53
C GLN A 18 5.81 7.20 6.90
N GLN A 19 6.42 6.01 6.86
CA GLN A 19 5.74 4.75 7.14
C GLN A 19 5.10 4.70 8.54
N PRO A 20 5.86 4.93 9.64
CA PRO A 20 5.26 4.98 10.97
C PRO A 20 4.30 6.16 11.16
N ALA A 21 4.57 7.33 10.57
CA ALA A 21 3.66 8.48 10.68
C ALA A 21 2.29 8.20 10.04
N LEU A 22 2.29 7.60 8.84
CA LEU A 22 1.08 7.23 8.11
C LEU A 22 0.26 6.21 8.90
N VAL A 23 0.90 5.13 9.36
CA VAL A 23 0.22 4.07 10.11
C VAL A 23 -0.28 4.57 11.47
N ALA A 24 0.50 5.37 12.19
CA ALA A 24 0.06 5.98 13.45
C ALA A 24 -1.18 6.85 13.24
N THR A 25 -1.20 7.66 12.18
CA THR A 25 -2.34 8.51 11.83
C THR A 25 -3.57 7.65 11.48
N SER A 26 -3.42 6.64 10.63
CA SER A 26 -4.50 5.70 10.29
C SER A 26 -5.05 4.98 11.53
N LEU A 27 -4.20 4.55 12.46
CA LEU A 27 -4.64 3.88 13.69
C LEU A 27 -5.34 4.83 14.67
N ALA A 28 -4.94 6.10 14.72
CA ALA A 28 -5.64 7.12 15.49
C ALA A 28 -7.05 7.39 14.95
N VAL A 29 -7.18 7.52 13.62
CA VAL A 29 -8.49 7.65 12.96
C VAL A 29 -9.33 6.39 13.16
N LEU A 30 -8.74 5.20 13.00
CA LEU A 30 -9.42 3.92 13.26
C LEU A 30 -9.99 3.85 14.67
N ALA A 31 -9.27 4.36 15.68
CA ALA A 31 -9.76 4.40 17.06
C ALA A 31 -11.02 5.28 17.18
N ALA A 32 -11.08 6.41 16.47
CA ALA A 32 -12.28 7.26 16.42
C ALA A 32 -13.46 6.57 15.71
N ILE A 33 -13.20 5.89 14.58
CA ILE A 33 -14.20 5.09 13.86
C ILE A 33 -14.77 3.97 14.75
N ARG A 34 -13.90 3.23 15.46
CA ARG A 34 -14.32 2.16 16.38
C ARG A 34 -15.20 2.67 17.52
N LYS A 35 -14.93 3.89 18.04
CA LYS A 35 -15.79 4.53 19.06
C LYS A 35 -17.21 4.82 18.54
N ARG A 36 -17.41 4.94 17.22
CA ARG A 36 -18.74 5.07 16.59
C ARG A 36 -19.47 3.73 16.40
N GLY A 37 -18.81 2.61 16.71
CA GLY A 37 -19.36 1.25 16.60
C GLY A 37 -19.16 0.62 15.21
N ILE A 38 -18.49 1.29 14.29
CA ILE A 38 -18.26 0.81 12.92
C ILE A 38 -17.20 -0.30 12.95
N LYS A 39 -17.49 -1.42 12.29
CA LYS A 39 -16.60 -2.58 12.17
C LYS A 39 -16.52 -3.01 10.70
N PRO A 40 -15.32 -3.35 10.19
CA PRO A 40 -15.17 -3.86 8.83
C PRO A 40 -15.46 -5.37 8.79
N ASP A 41 -16.02 -5.84 7.67
CA ASP A 41 -16.08 -7.27 7.33
C ASP A 41 -14.75 -7.74 6.70
N PHE A 42 -14.14 -6.86 5.90
CA PHE A 42 -12.86 -7.08 5.22
C PHE A 42 -11.91 -5.92 5.47
N VAL A 43 -10.62 -6.22 5.50
CA VAL A 43 -9.55 -5.20 5.58
C VAL A 43 -8.54 -5.44 4.47
N VAL A 44 -8.09 -4.35 3.85
CA VAL A 44 -7.02 -4.33 2.85
C VAL A 44 -6.22 -3.06 3.06
N GLY A 45 -4.91 -3.12 2.82
CA GLY A 45 -4.05 -1.95 2.86
C GLY A 45 -3.16 -1.90 1.63
N HIS A 46 -2.76 -0.70 1.22
CA HIS A 46 -1.82 -0.52 0.12
C HIS A 46 -0.39 -0.51 0.67
N SER A 47 0.41 -1.52 0.31
CA SER A 47 1.80 -1.66 0.79
C SER A 47 1.90 -1.56 2.32
N VAL A 48 2.56 -0.53 2.86
CA VAL A 48 2.66 -0.28 4.31
C VAL A 48 1.29 -0.26 5.02
N GLY A 49 0.20 0.08 4.32
CA GLY A 49 -1.15 0.04 4.85
C GLY A 49 -1.61 -1.35 5.33
N GLU A 50 -1.02 -2.45 4.85
CA GLU A 50 -1.40 -3.81 5.29
C GLU A 50 -1.14 -4.03 6.78
N PHE A 51 -0.16 -3.34 7.38
CA PHE A 51 0.09 -3.38 8.82
C PHE A 51 -1.04 -2.71 9.61
N ALA A 52 -1.53 -1.56 9.12
CA ALA A 52 -2.71 -0.91 9.69
C ALA A 52 -3.98 -1.75 9.49
N ALA A 53 -4.12 -2.43 8.34
CA ALA A 53 -5.23 -3.32 8.05
C ALA A 53 -5.27 -4.53 9.00
N LEU A 54 -4.13 -5.17 9.27
CA LEU A 54 -4.05 -6.27 10.23
C LEU A 54 -4.38 -5.82 11.67
N ALA A 55 -3.98 -4.60 12.04
CA ALA A 55 -4.40 -4.00 13.30
C ALA A 55 -5.90 -3.65 13.33
N ALA A 56 -6.47 -3.24 12.20
CA ALA A 56 -7.91 -3.04 12.04
C ALA A 56 -8.70 -4.35 12.19
N ALA A 57 -8.17 -5.46 11.70
CA ALA A 57 -8.70 -6.81 11.93
C ALA A 57 -8.44 -7.37 13.34
N SER A 58 -7.73 -6.64 14.21
CA SER A 58 -7.29 -7.13 15.53
C SER A 58 -6.37 -8.36 15.48
N ALA A 59 -5.78 -8.64 14.31
CA ALA A 59 -4.80 -9.72 14.13
C ALA A 59 -3.39 -9.30 14.54
N LEU A 60 -3.11 -8.00 14.53
CA LEU A 60 -1.84 -7.39 14.93
C LEU A 60 -2.10 -6.33 16.01
N LYS A 61 -1.30 -6.31 17.07
CA LYS A 61 -1.41 -5.25 18.08
C LYS A 61 -0.97 -3.90 17.49
N VAL A 62 -1.52 -2.81 18.00
CA VAL A 62 -1.21 -1.46 17.52
C VAL A 62 0.27 -1.14 17.72
N GLU A 63 0.81 -1.49 18.88
CA GLU A 63 2.20 -1.24 19.25
C GLU A 63 3.16 -2.03 18.33
N ASP A 64 2.82 -3.29 18.07
CA ASP A 64 3.57 -4.15 17.15
C ASP A 64 3.51 -3.62 15.71
N ALA A 65 2.32 -3.17 15.25
CA ALA A 65 2.18 -2.57 13.94
C ALA A 65 3.11 -1.36 13.76
N ILE A 66 3.16 -0.45 14.75
CA ILE A 66 4.05 0.72 14.73
C ILE A 66 5.52 0.32 14.75
N ALA A 67 5.91 -0.62 15.62
CA ALA A 67 7.28 -1.11 15.71
C ALA A 67 7.75 -1.76 14.40
N LEU A 68 6.91 -2.59 13.79
CA LEU A 68 7.21 -3.26 12.52
C LEU A 68 7.34 -2.27 11.37
N VAL A 69 6.45 -1.28 11.24
CA VAL A 69 6.55 -0.33 10.11
C VAL A 69 7.68 0.66 10.29
N ARG A 70 8.11 0.94 11.53
CA ARG A 70 9.35 1.65 11.79
C ARG A 70 10.54 0.85 11.28
N GLU A 71 10.63 -0.44 11.63
CA GLU A 71 11.72 -1.30 11.15
C GLU A 71 11.67 -1.48 9.63
N ARG A 72 10.49 -1.65 9.05
CA ARG A 72 10.28 -1.73 7.60
C ARG A 72 10.76 -0.48 6.89
N GLY A 73 10.38 0.70 7.39
CA GLY A 73 10.83 1.99 6.86
C GLY A 73 12.35 2.13 6.88
N LEU A 74 12.99 1.79 8.01
CA LEU A 74 14.45 1.80 8.13
C LEU A 74 15.13 0.79 7.21
N ALA A 75 14.57 -0.42 7.07
CA ALA A 75 15.10 -1.46 6.22
C ALA A 75 15.02 -1.09 4.73
N MET A 76 13.89 -0.53 4.30
CA MET A 76 13.70 -0.06 2.92
C MET A 76 14.58 1.14 2.60
N ALA A 77 14.73 2.09 3.53
CA ALA A 77 15.63 3.23 3.37
C ALA A 77 17.11 2.81 3.28
N ASP A 78 17.55 1.87 4.11
CA ASP A 78 18.91 1.30 4.04
C ASP A 78 19.16 0.55 2.72
N ALA A 79 18.18 -0.24 2.26
CA ALA A 79 18.27 -0.92 0.96
C ALA A 79 18.39 0.08 -0.19
N ALA A 80 17.58 1.14 -0.18
CA ALA A 80 17.65 2.21 -1.19
C ALA A 80 18.99 2.97 -1.16
N LYS A 81 19.58 3.19 0.02
CA LYS A 81 20.92 3.82 0.15
C LYS A 81 22.02 2.93 -0.41
N LYS A 82 21.96 1.61 -0.19
CA LYS A 82 22.97 0.64 -0.66
C LYS A 82 22.83 0.26 -2.13
N ASN A 83 21.60 0.23 -2.63
CA ASN A 83 21.28 -0.09 -4.02
C ASN A 83 20.23 0.91 -4.53
N PRO A 84 20.68 2.11 -4.95
CA PRO A 84 19.78 3.15 -5.44
C PRO A 84 18.97 2.67 -6.65
N GLY A 85 17.73 3.13 -6.73
CA GLY A 85 16.84 2.82 -7.84
C GLY A 85 15.82 3.92 -8.04
N SER A 86 14.84 3.64 -8.90
CA SER A 86 13.77 4.57 -9.18
C SER A 86 12.43 3.85 -9.30
N MET A 87 11.38 4.66 -9.23
CA MET A 87 10.02 4.24 -9.52
C MET A 87 9.39 5.23 -10.50
N ALA A 88 8.49 4.75 -11.36
CA ALA A 88 7.73 5.61 -12.24
C ALA A 88 6.27 5.15 -12.36
N ALA A 89 5.34 6.09 -12.38
CA ALA A 89 3.94 5.83 -12.71
C ALA A 89 3.73 5.91 -14.22
N ILE A 90 3.26 4.83 -14.81
CA ILE A 90 2.84 4.73 -16.22
C ILE A 90 1.32 4.87 -16.26
N LEU A 91 0.85 5.91 -16.97
CA LEU A 91 -0.56 6.27 -17.05
C LEU A 91 -1.10 6.05 -18.46
N GLY A 92 -2.27 5.42 -18.55
CA GLY A 92 -3.01 5.25 -19.81
C GLY A 92 -2.64 4.04 -20.65
N LEU A 93 -1.87 3.09 -20.11
CA LEU A 93 -1.64 1.77 -20.73
C LEU A 93 -2.27 0.67 -19.88
N ASP A 94 -2.64 -0.43 -20.56
CA ASP A 94 -3.08 -1.66 -19.92
C ASP A 94 -1.90 -2.39 -19.25
N ASP A 95 -2.23 -3.20 -18.24
CA ASP A 95 -1.28 -3.96 -17.41
C ASP A 95 -0.35 -4.82 -18.29
N GLU A 96 -0.92 -5.51 -19.27
CA GLU A 96 -0.21 -6.44 -20.15
C GLU A 96 0.86 -5.76 -21.02
N VAL A 97 0.63 -4.49 -21.41
CA VAL A 97 1.57 -3.71 -22.21
C VAL A 97 2.78 -3.35 -21.37
N VAL A 98 2.56 -2.81 -20.16
CA VAL A 98 3.66 -2.44 -19.25
C VAL A 98 4.43 -3.66 -18.77
N GLU A 99 3.75 -4.78 -18.50
CA GLU A 99 4.40 -6.04 -18.18
C GLU A 99 5.28 -6.56 -19.33
N THR A 100 4.82 -6.40 -20.58
CA THR A 100 5.60 -6.77 -21.76
C THR A 100 6.86 -5.93 -21.88
N LEU A 101 6.78 -4.63 -21.58
CA LEU A 101 7.96 -3.76 -21.52
C LEU A 101 8.92 -4.21 -20.43
N CYS A 102 8.43 -4.48 -19.21
CA CYS A 102 9.27 -4.95 -18.10
C CYS A 102 9.93 -6.31 -18.37
N ARG A 103 9.29 -7.20 -19.15
CA ARG A 103 9.94 -8.46 -19.58
C ARG A 103 11.05 -8.26 -20.61
N LYS A 104 10.96 -7.21 -21.43
CA LYS A 104 11.95 -6.90 -22.50
C LYS A 104 13.13 -6.07 -22.00
N ILE A 105 12.93 -5.30 -20.93
CA ILE A 105 13.93 -4.40 -20.35
C ILE A 105 14.40 -5.03 -19.04
N LEU A 106 15.69 -5.41 -18.97
CA LEU A 106 16.25 -5.98 -17.75
C LEU A 106 16.38 -4.90 -16.67
N GLY A 107 16.19 -5.29 -15.40
CA GLY A 107 16.37 -4.37 -14.27
C GLY A 107 15.15 -3.50 -13.93
N VAL A 108 13.97 -3.78 -14.49
CA VAL A 108 12.71 -3.09 -14.16
C VAL A 108 11.54 -4.07 -14.02
N TRP A 109 10.66 -3.83 -13.06
CA TRP A 109 9.54 -4.70 -12.73
C TRP A 109 8.27 -3.88 -12.45
N PRO A 110 7.06 -4.44 -12.68
CA PRO A 110 5.84 -3.87 -12.13
C PRO A 110 5.89 -3.89 -10.60
N ALA A 111 5.62 -2.75 -9.99
CA ALA A 111 5.66 -2.52 -8.55
C ALA A 111 4.26 -2.38 -7.95
N ASN A 112 3.35 -1.67 -8.64
CA ASN A 112 1.97 -1.50 -8.17
C ASN A 112 0.97 -1.53 -9.32
N TYR A 113 -0.10 -2.29 -9.15
CA TYR A 113 -1.28 -2.29 -10.01
C TYR A 113 -2.39 -1.49 -9.31
N ASN A 114 -2.42 -0.17 -9.50
CA ASN A 114 -3.20 0.72 -8.65
C ASN A 114 -4.67 0.85 -9.08
N CYS A 115 -4.91 0.96 -10.38
CA CYS A 115 -6.24 0.93 -11.00
C CYS A 115 -6.06 0.80 -12.52
N PRO A 116 -7.12 0.53 -13.30
CA PRO A 116 -7.04 0.51 -14.76
C PRO A 116 -6.36 1.77 -15.32
N GLY A 117 -5.33 1.55 -16.14
CA GLY A 117 -4.53 2.63 -16.74
C GLY A 117 -3.58 3.35 -15.77
N GLN A 118 -3.25 2.77 -14.61
CA GLN A 118 -2.22 3.31 -13.71
C GLN A 118 -1.43 2.18 -13.04
N ILE A 119 -0.21 2.00 -13.52
CA ILE A 119 0.75 1.02 -13.03
C ILE A 119 1.98 1.77 -12.57
N VAL A 120 2.60 1.34 -11.48
CA VAL A 120 3.92 1.82 -11.07
C VAL A 120 4.93 0.74 -11.41
N ILE A 121 6.02 1.12 -12.03
CA ILE A 121 7.21 0.29 -12.24
C ILE A 121 8.31 0.71 -11.29
N SER A 122 9.20 -0.20 -10.94
CA SER A 122 10.40 0.10 -10.16
C SER A 122 11.60 -0.72 -10.62
N GLY A 123 12.80 -0.19 -10.42
CA GLY A 123 14.01 -0.83 -10.91
C GLY A 123 15.24 0.06 -10.86
N GLU A 124 16.26 -0.33 -11.62
CA GLU A 124 17.45 0.47 -11.86
C GLU A 124 17.08 1.77 -12.58
N ASP A 125 17.73 2.89 -12.25
CA ASP A 125 17.31 4.21 -12.74
C ASP A 125 17.28 4.30 -14.28
N HIS A 126 18.27 3.69 -14.93
CA HIS A 126 18.36 3.67 -16.40
C HIS A 126 17.27 2.78 -17.02
N ALA A 127 16.98 1.61 -16.43
CA ALA A 127 15.96 0.68 -16.91
C ALA A 127 14.54 1.27 -16.75
N VAL A 128 14.29 1.97 -15.64
CA VAL A 128 13.05 2.75 -15.44
C VAL A 128 12.95 3.86 -16.47
N GLY A 129 14.04 4.57 -16.75
CA GLY A 129 14.10 5.58 -17.81
C GLY A 129 13.75 5.03 -19.19
N GLU A 130 14.39 3.93 -19.59
CA GLU A 130 14.11 3.24 -20.86
C GLU A 130 12.65 2.78 -20.93
N CYS A 131 12.11 2.22 -19.84
CA CYS A 131 10.73 1.76 -19.80
C CYS A 131 9.73 2.92 -19.92
N CYS A 132 10.00 4.07 -19.31
CA CYS A 132 9.18 5.28 -19.49
C CYS A 132 9.15 5.72 -20.95
N GLU A 133 10.31 5.83 -21.61
CA GLU A 133 10.38 6.22 -23.03
C GLU A 133 9.63 5.25 -23.94
N LYS A 134 9.77 3.93 -23.71
CA LYS A 134 9.04 2.94 -24.51
C LYS A 134 7.55 2.97 -24.23
N ALA A 135 7.14 3.15 -22.98
CA ALA A 135 5.73 3.29 -22.64
C ALA A 135 5.09 4.48 -23.37
N GLU A 136 5.77 5.62 -23.46
CA GLU A 136 5.28 6.78 -24.23
C GLU A 136 5.17 6.47 -25.72
N ARG A 137 6.11 5.72 -26.30
CA ARG A 137 6.02 5.24 -27.70
C ARG A 137 4.88 4.25 -27.92
N GLU A 138 4.55 3.42 -26.92
CA GLU A 138 3.41 2.49 -26.92
C GLU A 138 2.07 3.19 -26.64
N GLY A 139 2.06 4.52 -26.47
CA GLY A 139 0.84 5.31 -26.32
C GLY A 139 0.45 5.65 -24.88
N ALA A 140 1.37 5.51 -23.91
CA ALA A 140 1.12 6.00 -22.56
C ALA A 140 0.80 7.49 -22.59
N LYS A 141 -0.24 7.89 -21.87
CA LYS A 141 -0.62 9.29 -21.72
C LYS A 141 0.49 10.08 -21.03
N ARG A 142 1.12 9.48 -20.01
CA ARG A 142 2.25 10.04 -19.25
C ARG A 142 3.07 8.92 -18.63
N ALA A 143 4.40 9.09 -18.58
CA ALA A 143 5.28 8.36 -17.68
C ALA A 143 5.94 9.34 -16.69
N ILE A 144 5.78 9.11 -15.38
CA ILE A 144 6.16 10.09 -14.35
C ILE A 144 7.10 9.42 -13.34
N LYS A 145 8.38 9.82 -13.30
CA LYS A 145 9.30 9.42 -12.23
C LYS A 145 8.79 9.94 -10.88
N LEU A 146 8.75 9.05 -9.89
CA LEU A 146 8.30 9.36 -8.53
C LEU A 146 9.46 9.90 -7.71
N ARG A 147 9.15 10.77 -6.73
CA ARG A 147 10.14 11.32 -5.79
C ARG A 147 10.49 10.31 -4.69
N VAL A 148 11.13 9.22 -5.08
CA VAL A 148 11.61 8.16 -4.19
C VAL A 148 12.98 7.69 -4.64
N SER A 149 13.84 7.31 -3.69
CA SER A 149 15.22 6.91 -3.95
C SER A 149 15.41 5.38 -4.08
N GLY A 150 14.35 4.61 -3.83
CA GLY A 150 14.39 3.14 -3.82
C GLY A 150 13.53 2.51 -4.90
N ALA A 151 13.96 1.35 -5.39
CA ALA A 151 13.17 0.49 -6.28
C ALA A 151 12.22 -0.41 -5.46
N PHE A 152 11.26 0.17 -4.73
CA PHE A 152 10.38 -0.59 -3.85
C PHE A 152 9.48 -1.57 -4.63
N HIS A 153 9.13 -2.70 -4.00
CA HIS A 153 8.37 -3.79 -4.64
C HIS A 153 9.08 -4.40 -5.85
N SER A 154 10.41 -4.53 -5.76
CA SER A 154 11.24 -5.23 -6.74
C SER A 154 12.29 -6.11 -6.05
N PRO A 155 12.96 -7.03 -6.78
CA PRO A 155 14.07 -7.81 -6.23
C PRO A 155 15.22 -6.96 -5.67
N LEU A 156 15.39 -5.71 -6.13
CA LEU A 156 16.49 -4.84 -5.70
C LEU A 156 16.44 -4.47 -4.20
N VAL A 157 15.27 -4.61 -3.57
CA VAL A 157 15.08 -4.35 -2.14
C VAL A 157 15.00 -5.62 -1.29
N ALA A 158 15.41 -6.78 -1.81
CA ALA A 158 15.36 -8.06 -1.08
C ALA A 158 16.07 -8.04 0.29
N ARG A 159 17.18 -7.29 0.42
CA ARG A 159 17.87 -7.12 1.71
C ARG A 159 17.01 -6.46 2.78
N ALA A 160 16.04 -5.64 2.40
CA ALA A 160 15.09 -5.07 3.37
C ALA A 160 14.17 -6.16 3.94
N ALA A 161 13.80 -7.17 3.13
CA ALA A 161 13.02 -8.32 3.59
C ALA A 161 13.80 -9.16 4.60
N ASP A 162 15.08 -9.41 4.34
CA ASP A 162 15.96 -10.14 5.26
C ASP A 162 16.11 -9.42 6.61
N ARG A 163 16.22 -8.08 6.57
CA ARG A 163 16.32 -7.26 7.78
C ARG A 163 15.02 -7.20 8.58
N LEU A 164 13.87 -7.17 7.92
CA LEU A 164 12.56 -7.09 8.58
C LEU A 164 12.12 -8.43 9.18
N ARG A 165 12.50 -9.55 8.54
CA ARG A 165 12.06 -10.90 8.89
C ARG A 165 12.20 -11.24 10.39
N PRO A 166 13.34 -10.98 11.07
CA PRO A 166 13.48 -11.27 12.50
C PRO A 166 12.51 -10.49 13.41
N ALA A 167 12.06 -9.31 12.99
CA ALA A 167 11.08 -8.53 13.74
C ALA A 167 9.67 -9.10 13.56
N ILE A 168 9.29 -9.41 12.31
CA ILE A 168 8.05 -10.11 11.99
C ILE A 168 8.00 -11.48 12.68
N ASP A 169 9.14 -12.15 12.82
CA ASP A 169 9.18 -13.50 13.38
C ASP A 169 8.84 -13.57 14.87
N LYS A 170 8.90 -12.44 15.57
CA LYS A 170 8.57 -12.33 16.99
C LYS A 170 7.09 -12.04 17.23
N ILE A 171 6.31 -11.87 16.17
CA ILE A 171 4.91 -11.46 16.26
C ILE A 171 4.01 -12.68 16.36
N ASP A 172 3.18 -12.67 17.39
CA ASP A 172 2.06 -13.60 17.57
C ASP A 172 0.80 -12.98 16.96
N PHE A 173 0.52 -13.34 15.70
CA PHE A 173 -0.71 -12.90 15.05
C PHE A 173 -1.93 -13.61 15.65
N ALA A 174 -2.94 -12.83 16.01
CA ALA A 174 -4.21 -13.35 16.49
C ALA A 174 -5.14 -13.71 15.33
N ALA A 175 -6.12 -14.59 15.60
CA ALA A 175 -7.21 -14.84 14.65
C ALA A 175 -7.93 -13.51 14.32
N PRO A 176 -8.10 -13.18 13.03
CA PRO A 176 -8.66 -11.89 12.63
C PRO A 176 -10.16 -11.82 12.94
N LYS A 177 -10.64 -10.64 13.37
CA LYS A 177 -12.08 -10.33 13.50
C LYS A 177 -12.72 -9.84 12.19
N ALA A 178 -11.91 -9.52 11.20
CA ALA A 178 -12.30 -9.10 9.85
C ALA A 178 -11.34 -9.74 8.84
N ALA A 179 -11.85 -10.23 7.72
CA ALA A 179 -11.06 -10.97 6.74
C ALA A 179 -9.95 -10.09 6.12
N PHE A 180 -8.70 -10.56 6.17
CA PHE A 180 -7.56 -9.82 5.61
C PHE A 180 -7.34 -10.20 4.14
N MET A 181 -7.49 -9.21 3.26
CA MET A 181 -7.20 -9.30 1.82
C MET A 181 -5.75 -8.86 1.58
N SER A 182 -4.89 -9.80 1.19
CA SER A 182 -3.50 -9.49 0.85
C SER A 182 -3.40 -8.95 -0.58
N THR A 183 -2.65 -7.88 -0.75
CA THR A 183 -2.28 -7.30 -2.05
C THR A 183 -1.14 -8.04 -2.74
N VAL A 184 -0.46 -8.99 -2.08
CA VAL A 184 0.54 -9.86 -2.72
C VAL A 184 -0.16 -10.94 -3.56
N THR A 185 -1.20 -11.54 -2.98
CA THR A 185 -1.93 -12.68 -3.58
C THR A 185 -3.27 -12.30 -4.19
N ALA A 186 -3.82 -11.12 -3.83
CA ALA A 186 -5.17 -10.68 -4.15
C ALA A 186 -6.25 -11.67 -3.67
N LYS A 187 -6.04 -12.24 -2.47
CA LYS A 187 -6.95 -13.19 -1.82
C LYS A 187 -7.13 -12.85 -0.35
N VAL A 188 -8.25 -13.32 0.22
CA VAL A 188 -8.38 -13.42 1.68
C VAL A 188 -7.44 -14.51 2.17
N GLU A 189 -6.65 -14.18 3.18
CA GLU A 189 -5.58 -15.04 3.66
C GLU A 189 -5.79 -15.50 5.10
N GLU A 190 -5.29 -16.69 5.39
CA GLU A 190 -5.31 -17.27 6.73
C GLU A 190 -4.14 -16.77 7.56
N VAL A 191 -4.32 -16.72 8.89
CA VAL A 191 -3.34 -16.15 9.84
C VAL A 191 -1.93 -16.74 9.71
N GLN A 192 -1.82 -18.03 9.37
CA GLN A 192 -0.56 -18.75 9.19
C GLN A 192 0.28 -18.18 8.04
N ARG A 193 -0.34 -17.49 7.08
CA ARG A 193 0.34 -16.90 5.92
C ARG A 193 0.82 -15.47 6.16
N TYR A 194 0.28 -14.76 7.15
CA TYR A 194 0.55 -13.32 7.36
C TYR A 194 2.03 -13.01 7.47
N ARG A 195 2.75 -13.81 8.24
CA ARG A 195 4.20 -13.70 8.45
C ARG A 195 4.97 -13.69 7.12
N THR A 196 4.76 -14.72 6.30
CA THR A 196 5.41 -14.87 5.00
C THR A 196 5.00 -13.75 4.04
N LEU A 197 3.69 -13.44 3.99
CA LEU A 197 3.16 -12.42 3.11
C LEU A 197 3.73 -11.03 3.40
N LEU A 198 3.85 -10.63 4.67
CA LEU A 198 4.41 -9.32 5.03
C LEU A 198 5.89 -9.19 4.66
N VAL A 199 6.64 -10.29 4.64
CA VAL A 199 8.04 -10.32 4.18
C VAL A 199 8.08 -10.27 2.64
N ASP A 200 7.31 -11.14 1.97
CA ASP A 200 7.24 -11.21 0.51
C ASP A 200 6.79 -9.88 -0.11
N GLN A 201 5.91 -9.15 0.58
CA GLN A 201 5.36 -7.87 0.15
C GLN A 201 6.44 -6.83 -0.19
N LEU A 202 7.62 -6.90 0.44
CA LEU A 202 8.69 -5.91 0.18
C LEU A 202 9.22 -6.01 -1.26
N THR A 203 9.18 -7.21 -1.85
CA THR A 203 9.70 -7.48 -3.20
C THR A 203 8.62 -7.84 -4.21
N ALA A 204 7.42 -8.19 -3.75
CA ALA A 204 6.29 -8.52 -4.60
C ALA A 204 5.50 -7.27 -5.04
N PRO A 205 4.87 -7.28 -6.23
CA PRO A 205 4.01 -6.19 -6.65
C PRO A 205 2.76 -6.06 -5.77
N VAL A 206 2.32 -4.83 -5.55
CA VAL A 206 1.06 -4.51 -4.86
C VAL A 206 -0.08 -4.62 -5.86
N LYS A 207 -0.86 -5.70 -5.80
CA LYS A 207 -1.99 -6.01 -6.68
C LYS A 207 -3.29 -5.38 -6.16
N PHE A 208 -3.30 -4.06 -5.96
CA PHE A 208 -4.44 -3.35 -5.36
C PHE A 208 -5.71 -3.45 -6.23
N THR A 209 -5.57 -3.33 -7.55
CA THR A 209 -6.69 -3.49 -8.50
C THR A 209 -7.34 -4.86 -8.37
N GLN A 210 -6.53 -5.91 -8.33
CA GLN A 210 -6.99 -7.29 -8.25
C GLN A 210 -7.62 -7.57 -6.87
N ALA A 211 -7.00 -7.10 -5.79
CA ALA A 211 -7.53 -7.22 -4.44
C ALA A 211 -8.90 -6.52 -4.29
N ALA A 212 -9.02 -5.29 -4.80
CA ALA A 212 -10.28 -4.54 -4.79
C ALA A 212 -11.37 -5.25 -5.61
N ARG A 213 -11.05 -5.73 -6.83
CA ARG A 213 -11.99 -6.50 -7.66
C ARG A 213 -12.44 -7.78 -6.96
N ALA A 214 -11.55 -8.49 -6.27
CA ALA A 214 -11.90 -9.69 -5.51
C ALA A 214 -12.86 -9.37 -4.35
N LEU A 215 -12.66 -8.26 -3.64
CA LEU A 215 -13.58 -7.80 -2.60
C LEU A 215 -14.95 -7.43 -3.18
N ILE A 216 -14.98 -6.69 -4.29
CA ILE A 216 -16.23 -6.32 -4.98
C ILE A 216 -16.97 -7.58 -5.45
N GLY A 217 -16.26 -8.53 -6.06
CA GLY A 217 -16.82 -9.82 -6.47
C GLY A 217 -17.33 -10.68 -5.31
N SER A 218 -16.84 -10.41 -4.08
CA SER A 218 -17.33 -11.03 -2.84
C SER A 218 -18.52 -10.28 -2.22
N GLY A 219 -19.04 -9.25 -2.89
CA GLY A 219 -20.21 -8.48 -2.46
C GLY A 219 -19.90 -7.20 -1.68
N VAL A 220 -18.63 -6.78 -1.58
CA VAL A 220 -18.28 -5.51 -0.91
C VAL A 220 -18.71 -4.32 -1.77
N THR A 221 -19.63 -3.51 -1.27
CA THR A 221 -20.18 -2.33 -1.97
C THR A 221 -19.74 -1.00 -1.35
N VAL A 222 -19.23 -1.02 -0.12
CA VAL A 222 -18.79 0.18 0.61
C VAL A 222 -17.36 0.01 1.08
N PHE A 223 -16.52 1.00 0.76
CA PHE A 223 -15.13 1.08 1.20
C PHE A 223 -14.92 2.32 2.06
N VAL A 224 -14.19 2.16 3.16
CA VAL A 224 -13.82 3.25 4.06
C VAL A 224 -12.29 3.33 4.10
N GLU A 225 -11.73 4.35 3.47
CA GLU A 225 -10.31 4.69 3.56
C GLU A 225 -10.05 5.39 4.90
N VAL A 226 -9.11 4.84 5.68
CA VAL A 226 -8.83 5.26 7.05
C VAL A 226 -7.42 5.83 7.15
N GLY A 227 -7.32 7.13 7.43
CA GLY A 227 -6.05 7.84 7.52
C GLY A 227 -6.01 9.08 6.62
N PRO A 228 -4.83 9.68 6.42
CA PRO A 228 -4.72 10.94 5.69
C PRO A 228 -4.97 10.77 4.19
N GLY A 229 -5.55 11.80 3.56
CA GLY A 229 -5.78 11.85 2.12
C GLY A 229 -7.04 11.11 1.67
N ASN A 230 -7.09 10.79 0.37
CA ASN A 230 -8.23 10.15 -0.31
C ASN A 230 -7.80 9.31 -1.53
N VAL A 231 -6.53 8.87 -1.55
CA VAL A 231 -5.91 8.23 -2.71
C VAL A 231 -6.60 6.90 -3.03
N LEU A 232 -6.79 6.04 -2.02
CA LEU A 232 -7.36 4.72 -2.23
C LEU A 232 -8.83 4.82 -2.65
N SER A 233 -9.58 5.77 -2.12
CA SER A 233 -10.95 6.08 -2.54
C SER A 233 -11.00 6.52 -4.01
N GLY A 234 -10.02 7.34 -4.45
CA GLY A 234 -9.86 7.72 -5.84
C GLY A 234 -9.53 6.54 -6.77
N LEU A 235 -8.64 5.64 -6.33
CA LEU A 235 -8.30 4.41 -7.07
C LEU A 235 -9.52 3.48 -7.19
N LEU A 236 -10.25 3.25 -6.10
CA LEU A 236 -11.46 2.42 -6.07
C LEU A 236 -12.51 2.91 -7.07
N LYS A 237 -12.80 4.22 -7.11
CA LYS A 237 -13.73 4.80 -8.09
C LYS A 237 -13.31 4.60 -9.56
N ARG A 238 -12.01 4.47 -9.82
CA ARG A 238 -11.47 4.15 -11.16
C ARG A 238 -11.53 2.66 -11.46
N ILE A 239 -11.47 1.81 -10.44
CA ILE A 239 -11.62 0.36 -10.58
C ILE A 239 -13.08 0.00 -10.85
N ASP A 240 -13.99 0.55 -10.06
CA ASP A 240 -15.44 0.36 -10.20
C ASP A 240 -16.18 1.61 -9.71
N ARG A 241 -17.09 2.16 -10.52
CA ARG A 241 -17.84 3.37 -10.17
C ARG A 241 -19.09 3.08 -9.34
N SER A 242 -19.49 1.82 -9.22
CA SER A 242 -20.68 1.39 -8.47
C SER A 242 -20.45 1.34 -6.97
N VAL A 243 -19.19 1.21 -6.53
CA VAL A 243 -18.86 1.16 -5.10
C VAL A 243 -18.94 2.54 -4.45
N LYS A 244 -19.44 2.57 -3.21
CA LYS A 244 -19.42 3.77 -2.38
C LYS A 244 -18.09 3.84 -1.64
N THR A 245 -17.45 5.00 -1.63
CA THR A 245 -16.17 5.20 -0.93
C THR A 245 -16.27 6.38 0.04
N PHE A 246 -15.73 6.22 1.24
CA PHE A 246 -15.56 7.31 2.22
C PHE A 246 -14.08 7.45 2.58
N SER A 247 -13.56 8.67 2.61
CA SER A 247 -12.20 8.96 3.07
C SER A 247 -12.30 9.62 4.44
N VAL A 248 -12.05 8.87 5.51
CA VAL A 248 -12.14 9.38 6.87
C VAL A 248 -10.77 9.91 7.27
N ASN A 249 -10.61 11.22 7.21
CA ASN A 249 -9.36 11.93 7.49
C ASN A 249 -9.54 13.13 8.43
N ASP A 250 -10.78 13.49 8.78
CA ASP A 250 -11.14 14.51 9.75
C ASP A 250 -12.45 14.14 10.50
N LEU A 251 -12.90 15.03 11.40
CA LEU A 251 -14.13 14.81 12.17
C LEU A 251 -15.40 14.88 11.32
N LYS A 252 -15.41 15.72 10.28
CA LYS A 252 -16.58 15.87 9.41
C LYS A 252 -16.81 14.58 8.61
N ALA A 253 -15.76 14.03 8.01
CA ALA A 253 -15.81 12.77 7.28
C ALA A 253 -16.15 11.59 8.20
N LEU A 254 -15.74 11.63 9.48
CA LEU A 254 -16.14 10.64 10.48
C LEU A 254 -17.65 10.68 10.75
N ASP A 255 -18.24 11.86 10.84
CA ASP A 255 -19.68 12.02 11.02
C ASP A 255 -20.44 11.55 9.77
N GLU A 256 -20.00 11.95 8.58
CA GLU A 256 -20.60 11.55 7.30
C GLU A 256 -20.63 10.02 7.11
N VAL A 257 -19.52 9.31 7.38
CA VAL A 257 -19.50 7.84 7.27
C VAL A 257 -20.37 7.17 8.34
N THR A 258 -20.46 7.78 9.53
CA THR A 258 -21.27 7.24 10.64
C THR A 258 -22.75 7.30 10.31
N GLU A 259 -23.22 8.42 9.76
CA GLU A 259 -24.61 8.57 9.31
C GLU A 259 -24.90 7.60 8.16
N ALA A 260 -24.00 7.52 7.18
CA ALA A 260 -24.23 6.74 5.99
C ALA A 260 -24.18 5.21 6.19
N LEU A 261 -23.57 4.71 7.26
CA LEU A 261 -23.54 3.28 7.61
C LEU A 261 -24.59 2.88 8.66
N ARG A 262 -25.32 3.85 9.22
CA ARG A 262 -26.47 3.61 10.13
C ARG A 262 -27.82 3.60 9.41
N ALA A 263 -27.89 4.25 8.26
CA ALA A 263 -29.05 4.30 7.38
C ALA A 263 -29.17 3.02 6.54
#